data_AF-A0A7W2Y9A9-F1
#
_entry.id   AF-A0A7W2Y9A9-F1
#
_cell.length_a   1.000
_cell.length_b   1.000
_cell.length_c   1.000
_cell.angle_alpha   90.00
_cell.angle_beta   90.00
_cell.angle_gamma   90.00
#
_symmetry.space_group_name_H-M   'P 1'
#
loop_
_entity.id
_entity.type
_entity.pdbx_description
1 polymer ?
#
loop_
_entity_poly.entity_id
_entity_poly.type
_entity_poly.pdbx_seq_one_letter_code
_entity_poly.pdbx_strand_id
1 'polypeptide(L)'
;MNKLYISVLLSALLTACGGGGSAGETVSVTPQPLVEEQQPEIILPDPIVTQPVVTEFILAETSPLEARDVLESSAQTSGDILVPDGFSLNSERSFNLTIIRSDDDDQAAYLSLCSDYQENSDGSYNINYDSCLLRTSLNEAVFETVITVTNDTEGLVAALWFLDGSRNPIIKDWRF
;
A
#
# COMPACT_ATOMS: atom_id res chain seq x y z
N MET A 1 -18.95 -21.12 -46.83
CA MET A 1 -19.93 -21.55 -45.81
C MET A 1 -19.25 -22.62 -44.96
N ASN A 2 -18.82 -22.32 -43.72
CA ASN A 2 -18.33 -23.30 -42.71
C ASN A 2 -17.90 -22.70 -41.36
N LYS A 3 -18.35 -21.50 -40.98
CA LYS A 3 -17.90 -20.82 -39.74
C LYS A 3 -18.96 -20.73 -38.63
N LEU A 4 -20.00 -21.57 -38.66
CA LEU A 4 -21.12 -21.47 -37.71
C LEU A 4 -21.36 -22.72 -36.84
N TYR A 5 -20.44 -23.70 -36.84
CA TYR A 5 -20.63 -24.98 -36.13
C TYR A 5 -19.77 -25.16 -34.87
N ILE A 6 -18.92 -24.19 -34.51
CA ILE A 6 -18.00 -24.32 -33.37
C ILE A 6 -18.60 -23.79 -32.05
N SER A 7 -19.75 -23.11 -32.08
CA SER A 7 -20.33 -22.48 -30.88
C SER A 7 -21.35 -23.34 -30.11
N VAL A 8 -21.65 -24.58 -30.55
CA VAL A 8 -22.72 -25.43 -29.96
C VAL A 8 -22.18 -26.58 -29.11
N LEU A 9 -20.86 -26.81 -29.06
CA LEU A 9 -20.28 -28.01 -28.44
C LEU A 9 -19.68 -27.81 -27.03
N LEU A 10 -19.78 -26.60 -26.45
CA LEU A 10 -19.13 -26.29 -25.15
C LEU A 10 -20.11 -26.23 -23.95
N SER A 11 -21.33 -26.74 -24.10
CA SER A 11 -22.38 -26.64 -23.06
C SER A 11 -22.68 -27.96 -22.32
N ALA A 12 -21.84 -29.00 -22.49
CA ALA A 12 -22.16 -30.37 -22.04
C ALA A 12 -21.27 -30.94 -20.92
N LEU A 13 -20.51 -30.12 -20.18
CA LEU A 13 -19.55 -30.62 -19.17
C LEU A 13 -19.86 -30.26 -17.70
N LEU A 14 -21.07 -29.79 -17.38
CA LEU A 14 -21.46 -29.47 -15.99
C LEU A 14 -22.56 -30.39 -15.45
N THR A 15 -22.36 -31.70 -15.53
CA THR A 15 -23.18 -32.67 -14.79
C THR A 15 -22.32 -33.69 -14.03
N ALA A 16 -22.56 -33.70 -12.71
CA ALA A 16 -22.48 -34.83 -11.79
C ALA A 16 -21.10 -35.29 -11.28
N CYS A 17 -20.79 -34.94 -10.02
CA CYS A 17 -20.15 -35.80 -9.01
C CYS A 17 -20.13 -35.02 -7.67
N GLY A 18 -20.64 -35.46 -6.52
CA GLY A 18 -21.24 -36.73 -6.13
C GLY A 18 -21.95 -36.57 -4.77
N GLY A 19 -23.06 -37.29 -4.61
CA GLY A 19 -23.71 -37.54 -3.34
C GLY A 19 -23.26 -38.88 -2.76
N GLY A 20 -23.18 -38.94 -1.42
CA GLY A 20 -22.89 -40.17 -0.69
C GLY A 20 -23.50 -40.10 0.70
N GLY A 21 -24.69 -40.67 0.85
CA GLY A 21 -25.31 -40.94 2.16
C GLY A 21 -24.88 -42.32 2.65
N SER A 22 -24.56 -42.43 3.94
CA SER A 22 -24.37 -43.71 4.61
C SER A 22 -25.36 -43.79 5.77
N ALA A 23 -26.34 -44.69 5.62
CA ALA A 23 -27.20 -45.14 6.70
C ALA A 23 -26.37 -46.10 7.57
N GLY A 24 -26.07 -45.67 8.79
CA GLY A 24 -25.51 -46.49 9.86
C GLY A 24 -26.61 -46.84 10.85
N GLU A 25 -26.71 -48.12 11.18
CA GLU A 25 -27.77 -48.78 11.93
C GLU A 25 -28.13 -48.16 13.28
N THR A 26 -29.42 -48.25 13.59
CA THR A 26 -30.01 -48.01 14.90
C THR A 26 -29.50 -49.02 15.92
N VAL A 27 -28.71 -48.56 16.90
CA VAL A 27 -28.52 -49.27 18.17
C VAL A 27 -29.27 -48.50 19.25
N SER A 28 -30.42 -49.05 19.63
CA SER A 28 -31.27 -48.57 20.71
C SER A 28 -30.82 -49.20 22.02
N VAL A 29 -30.16 -48.45 22.91
CA VAL A 29 -30.06 -48.79 24.34
C VAL A 29 -30.05 -47.51 25.21
N THR A 30 -31.21 -47.27 25.83
CA THR A 30 -31.51 -46.74 27.18
C THR A 30 -30.74 -45.51 27.75
N PRO A 31 -31.45 -44.49 28.28
CA PRO A 31 -30.85 -43.28 28.86
C PRO A 31 -30.32 -43.51 30.29
N GLN A 32 -29.12 -43.00 30.56
CA GLN A 32 -28.55 -42.84 31.91
C GLN A 32 -28.57 -41.36 32.34
N PRO A 33 -28.57 -41.04 33.65
CA PRO A 33 -28.82 -39.70 34.15
C PRO A 33 -27.62 -38.76 34.00
N LEU A 34 -27.97 -37.48 33.82
CA LEU A 34 -27.16 -36.27 33.73
C LEU A 34 -26.04 -36.17 34.79
N VAL A 35 -24.80 -36.03 34.33
CA VAL A 35 -23.72 -35.36 35.07
C VAL A 35 -23.17 -34.28 34.15
N GLU A 36 -23.54 -33.03 34.46
CA GLU A 36 -23.06 -31.83 33.79
C GLU A 36 -21.68 -31.50 34.39
N GLU A 37 -20.63 -32.08 33.80
CA GLU A 37 -19.26 -31.78 34.18
C GLU A 37 -18.87 -30.43 33.52
N GLN A 38 -18.94 -29.37 34.30
CA GLN A 38 -18.41 -28.05 33.92
C GLN A 38 -16.90 -28.16 33.73
N GLN A 39 -16.48 -28.38 32.48
CA GLN A 39 -15.09 -28.20 32.09
C GLN A 39 -14.75 -26.71 32.28
N PRO A 40 -13.72 -26.35 33.05
CA PRO A 40 -13.28 -24.96 33.11
C PRO A 40 -12.86 -24.54 31.71
N GLU A 41 -13.51 -23.50 31.21
CA GLU A 41 -13.12 -22.81 29.97
C GLU A 41 -11.72 -22.26 30.21
N ILE A 42 -10.70 -22.93 29.67
CA ILE A 42 -9.36 -22.37 29.58
C ILE A 42 -9.49 -21.22 28.59
N ILE A 43 -9.67 -20.01 29.11
CA ILE A 43 -9.54 -18.78 28.34
C ILE A 43 -8.10 -18.74 27.86
N LEU A 44 -7.88 -19.18 26.62
CA LEU A 44 -6.63 -18.94 25.92
C LEU A 44 -6.51 -17.41 25.82
N PRO A 45 -5.43 -16.78 26.31
CA PRO A 45 -5.25 -15.36 26.09
C PRO A 45 -5.34 -15.10 24.59
N ASP A 46 -6.08 -14.06 24.19
CA ASP A 46 -6.11 -13.58 22.80
C ASP A 46 -4.66 -13.57 22.27
N PRO A 47 -4.41 -14.08 21.05
CA PRO A 47 -3.09 -13.92 20.47
C PRO A 47 -2.81 -12.42 20.42
N ILE A 48 -1.86 -11.96 21.23
CA ILE A 48 -1.33 -10.61 21.14
C ILE A 48 -0.66 -10.57 19.76
N VAL A 49 -1.37 -10.04 18.77
CA VAL A 49 -0.81 -9.74 17.46
C VAL A 49 0.06 -8.50 17.65
N THR A 50 1.27 -8.71 18.15
CA THR A 50 2.32 -7.69 18.09
C THR A 50 2.78 -7.64 16.64
N GLN A 51 2.07 -6.86 15.82
CA GLN A 51 2.45 -6.62 14.43
C GLN A 51 3.86 -6.00 14.42
N PRO A 52 4.81 -6.53 13.63
CA PRO A 52 6.12 -5.93 13.55
C PRO A 52 5.98 -4.53 12.92
N VAL A 53 6.42 -3.53 13.67
CA VAL A 53 6.17 -2.12 13.40
C VAL A 53 7.11 -1.67 12.29
N VAL A 54 6.59 -1.05 11.24
CA VAL A 54 7.46 -0.20 10.41
C VAL A 54 7.80 0.98 11.28
N THR A 55 9.09 1.18 11.50
CA THR A 55 9.58 2.07 12.55
C THR A 55 9.50 3.51 12.09
N GLU A 56 9.78 3.81 10.81
CA GLU A 56 9.77 5.19 10.34
C GLU A 56 9.70 5.32 8.82
N PHE A 57 8.99 6.36 8.37
CA PHE A 57 9.07 6.91 7.02
C PHE A 57 9.58 8.33 7.12
N ILE A 58 10.72 8.61 6.49
CA ILE A 58 11.37 9.91 6.51
C ILE A 58 11.42 10.44 5.08
N LEU A 59 10.94 11.67 4.88
CA LEU A 59 11.02 12.36 3.61
C LEU A 59 11.60 13.76 3.85
N ALA A 60 12.77 14.03 3.27
CA ALA A 60 13.50 15.27 3.48
C ALA A 60 13.84 15.93 2.14
N GLU A 61 13.45 17.19 1.94
CA GLU A 61 13.75 17.93 0.72
C GLU A 61 15.26 18.21 0.60
N THR A 62 15.81 17.96 -0.58
CA THR A 62 17.19 18.33 -0.92
C THR A 62 17.19 19.78 -1.38
N SER A 63 17.30 20.71 -0.43
CA SER A 63 17.24 22.14 -0.74
C SER A 63 18.40 22.56 -1.68
N PRO A 64 18.12 23.07 -2.89
CA PRO A 64 19.11 23.80 -3.67
C PRO A 64 19.38 25.15 -2.99
N LEU A 65 20.52 25.78 -3.31
CA LEU A 65 20.81 27.14 -2.86
C LEU A 65 19.72 28.09 -3.40
N GLU A 66 18.74 28.43 -2.56
CA GLU A 66 17.72 29.44 -2.87
C GLU A 66 18.44 30.75 -3.21
N ALA A 67 18.11 31.31 -4.38
CA ALA A 67 18.61 32.61 -4.79
C ALA A 67 18.11 33.64 -3.75
N ARG A 68 19.02 34.10 -2.90
CA ARG A 68 18.76 35.11 -1.87
C ARG A 68 18.17 36.34 -2.56
N ASP A 69 16.93 36.66 -2.20
CA ASP A 69 16.32 37.99 -2.25
C ASP A 69 16.77 38.84 -3.47
N VAL A 70 16.27 38.52 -4.66
CA VAL A 70 16.51 39.36 -5.84
C VAL A 70 15.63 40.60 -5.72
N LEU A 71 16.31 41.65 -5.28
CA LEU A 71 15.93 43.05 -5.21
C LEU A 71 15.12 43.49 -6.45
N GLU A 72 14.13 44.35 -6.18
CA GLU A 72 13.18 44.98 -7.11
C GLU A 72 13.51 44.89 -8.61
N SER A 73 12.63 44.21 -9.36
CA SER A 73 12.67 44.16 -10.82
C SER A 73 12.14 45.46 -11.43
N SER A 74 12.95 46.09 -12.29
CA SER A 74 12.55 47.30 -13.05
C SER A 74 12.03 46.97 -14.46
N ALA A 75 11.87 45.69 -14.80
CA ALA A 75 11.46 45.24 -16.12
C ALA A 75 10.09 45.81 -16.54
N GLN A 76 10.01 46.44 -17.72
CA GLN A 76 8.77 47.00 -18.27
C GLN A 76 8.24 46.20 -19.46
N THR A 77 9.11 45.45 -20.12
CA THR A 77 8.83 44.59 -21.27
C THR A 77 9.46 43.20 -21.07
N SER A 78 8.99 42.20 -21.81
CA SER A 78 9.57 40.84 -21.75
C SER A 78 11.06 40.79 -22.11
N GLY A 79 11.59 41.80 -22.81
CA GLY A 79 13.02 41.91 -23.12
C GLY A 79 13.88 42.41 -21.95
N ASP A 80 13.26 42.96 -20.91
CA ASP A 80 13.96 43.52 -19.74
C ASP A 80 14.14 42.49 -18.61
N ILE A 81 13.61 41.26 -18.78
CA ILE A 81 13.73 40.18 -17.80
C ILE A 81 15.16 39.64 -17.83
N LEU A 82 15.90 39.89 -16.75
CA LEU A 82 17.25 39.36 -16.55
C LEU A 82 17.21 38.20 -15.56
N VAL A 83 17.73 37.05 -15.97
CA VAL A 83 17.96 35.90 -15.09
C VAL A 83 19.38 36.06 -14.52
N PRO A 84 19.56 36.20 -13.20
CA PRO A 84 20.88 36.31 -12.61
C PRO A 84 21.77 35.12 -12.97
N ASP A 85 23.06 35.37 -13.15
CA ASP A 85 24.03 34.29 -13.36
C ASP A 85 24.00 33.30 -12.19
N GLY A 86 23.81 32.01 -12.49
CA GLY A 86 23.68 30.94 -11.50
C GLY A 86 22.26 30.72 -10.97
N PHE A 87 21.26 31.47 -11.43
CA PHE A 87 19.86 31.17 -11.14
C PHE A 87 19.42 29.89 -11.85
N SER A 88 18.84 28.97 -11.10
CA SER A 88 18.31 27.71 -11.63
C SER A 88 16.81 27.82 -11.88
N LEU A 89 16.38 27.65 -13.12
CA LEU A 89 14.96 27.57 -13.51
C LEU A 89 14.38 26.16 -13.33
N ASN A 90 14.98 25.34 -12.46
CA ASN A 90 14.53 23.99 -12.20
C ASN A 90 13.08 24.02 -11.70
N SER A 91 12.21 23.36 -12.46
CA SER A 91 10.80 23.18 -12.09
C SER A 91 10.59 21.90 -11.29
N GLU A 92 11.66 21.40 -10.69
CA GLU A 92 11.74 20.11 -10.01
C GLU A 92 12.36 20.29 -8.62
N ARG A 93 11.80 19.57 -7.64
CA ARG A 93 12.33 19.39 -6.29
C ARG A 93 12.71 17.94 -6.10
N SER A 94 13.74 17.70 -5.31
CA SER A 94 14.17 16.35 -4.97
C SER A 94 14.07 16.12 -3.47
N PHE A 95 13.78 14.89 -3.08
CA PHE A 95 13.56 14.46 -1.70
C PHE A 95 14.33 13.17 -1.44
N ASN A 96 15.00 13.07 -0.30
CA ASN A 96 15.52 11.81 0.21
C ASN A 96 14.39 11.08 0.95
N LEU A 97 14.01 9.90 0.45
CA LEU A 97 13.10 8.97 1.10
C LEU A 97 13.91 7.87 1.79
N THR A 98 13.73 7.74 3.10
CA THR A 98 14.26 6.65 3.90
C THR A 98 13.11 5.90 4.58
N ILE A 99 13.10 4.57 4.46
CA ILE A 99 12.15 3.69 5.13
C ILE A 99 12.95 2.74 6.01
N ILE A 100 12.61 2.72 7.31
CA ILE A 100 13.24 1.85 8.30
C ILE A 100 12.19 0.85 8.80
N ARG A 101 12.49 -0.43 8.65
CA ARG A 101 11.67 -1.57 9.08
C ARG A 101 12.30 -2.23 10.29
N SER A 102 11.48 -2.79 11.18
CA SER A 102 11.98 -3.57 12.31
C SER A 102 12.75 -4.81 11.83
N ASP A 103 13.78 -5.22 12.57
CA ASP A 103 14.49 -6.48 12.31
C ASP A 103 13.59 -7.72 12.47
N ASP A 104 12.49 -7.58 13.22
CA ASP A 104 11.44 -8.60 13.36
C ASP A 104 10.45 -8.62 12.16
N ASP A 105 10.63 -7.73 11.17
CA ASP A 105 9.84 -7.63 9.94
C ASP A 105 10.62 -8.16 8.72
N ASP A 106 10.86 -9.47 8.68
CA ASP A 106 11.62 -10.15 7.61
C ASP A 106 10.81 -10.40 6.33
N GLN A 107 9.53 -10.03 6.33
CA GLN A 107 8.63 -10.32 5.22
C GLN A 107 8.86 -9.39 4.03
N ALA A 108 8.67 -9.89 2.81
CA ALA A 108 8.71 -9.03 1.64
C ALA A 108 7.51 -8.05 1.66
N ALA A 109 7.80 -6.76 1.50
CA ALA A 109 6.80 -5.71 1.41
C ALA A 109 6.90 -5.00 0.05
N TYR A 110 5.82 -4.36 -0.38
CA TYR A 110 5.75 -3.64 -1.65
C TYR A 110 5.36 -2.19 -1.40
N LEU A 111 6.27 -1.28 -1.73
CA LEU A 111 6.11 0.15 -1.59
C LEU A 111 5.54 0.75 -2.87
N SER A 112 4.51 1.58 -2.72
CA SER A 112 4.02 2.50 -3.74
C SER A 112 4.10 3.92 -3.22
N LEU A 113 4.76 4.83 -3.93
CA LEU A 113 4.82 6.26 -3.61
C LEU A 113 4.20 7.05 -4.75
N CYS A 114 3.12 7.79 -4.47
CA CYS A 114 2.25 8.37 -5.50
C CYS A 114 1.90 9.82 -5.18
N SER A 115 1.66 10.62 -6.22
CA SER A 115 1.44 12.07 -6.10
C SER A 115 -0.03 12.48 -6.16
N ASP A 116 -0.92 11.63 -6.69
CA ASP A 116 -2.35 11.88 -6.75
C ASP A 116 -3.09 11.00 -5.74
N TYR A 117 -3.59 11.65 -4.68
CA TYR A 117 -4.32 10.99 -3.61
C TYR A 117 -5.29 11.94 -2.91
N GLN A 118 -6.29 11.35 -2.27
CA GLN A 118 -7.24 12.08 -1.43
C GLN A 118 -7.49 11.32 -0.14
N GLU A 119 -7.36 12.02 1.00
CA GLU A 119 -7.80 11.50 2.30
C GLU A 119 -9.31 11.71 2.44
N ASN A 120 -10.02 10.64 2.78
CA ASN A 120 -11.45 10.66 3.03
C ASN A 120 -11.74 11.10 4.48
N SER A 121 -12.99 11.48 4.76
CA SER A 121 -13.40 11.93 6.10
C SER A 121 -13.27 10.89 7.21
N ASP A 122 -13.16 9.62 6.86
CA ASP A 122 -12.97 8.49 7.79
C ASP A 122 -11.49 8.11 8.00
N GLY A 123 -10.55 8.88 7.43
CA GLY A 123 -9.11 8.64 7.49
C GLY A 123 -8.60 7.59 6.50
N SER A 124 -9.47 7.04 5.63
CA SER A 124 -9.04 6.19 4.53
C SER A 124 -8.48 7.01 3.36
N TYR A 125 -7.69 6.38 2.49
CA TYR A 125 -7.06 7.06 1.36
C TYR A 125 -7.58 6.51 0.03
N ASN A 126 -7.99 7.41 -0.87
CA ASN A 126 -8.14 7.11 -2.29
C ASN A 126 -6.83 7.47 -2.99
N ILE A 127 -6.04 6.46 -3.33
CA ILE A 127 -4.74 6.63 -3.99
C ILE A 127 -4.89 6.29 -5.46
N ASN A 128 -4.59 7.24 -6.34
CA ASN A 128 -4.49 6.96 -7.76
C ASN A 128 -3.15 6.30 -8.05
N TYR A 129 -3.13 4.96 -8.12
CA TYR A 129 -1.89 4.23 -8.32
C TYR A 129 -1.20 4.56 -9.65
N ASP A 130 -1.88 5.03 -10.68
CA ASP A 130 -1.22 5.39 -11.95
C ASP A 130 -0.32 6.64 -11.82
N SER A 131 -0.46 7.39 -10.72
CA SER A 131 0.41 8.52 -10.38
C SER A 131 1.68 8.13 -9.60
N CYS A 132 1.96 6.84 -9.40
CA CYS A 132 3.10 6.44 -8.58
C CYS A 132 4.44 6.70 -9.28
N LEU A 133 5.29 7.47 -8.59
CA LEU A 133 6.65 7.82 -8.97
C LEU A 133 7.62 6.68 -8.66
N LEU A 134 7.33 5.91 -7.60
CA LEU A 134 8.13 4.77 -7.19
C LEU A 134 7.23 3.59 -6.86
N ARG A 135 7.66 2.42 -7.34
CA ARG A 135 7.05 1.11 -7.08
C ARG A 135 8.16 0.08 -6.92
N THR A 136 8.31 -0.49 -5.73
CA THR A 136 9.42 -1.42 -5.47
C THR A 136 9.11 -2.41 -4.35
N SER A 137 9.74 -3.58 -4.41
CA SER A 137 9.77 -4.53 -3.30
C SER A 137 10.84 -4.13 -2.29
N LEU A 138 10.52 -4.14 -1.00
CA LEU A 138 11.45 -3.95 0.10
C LEU A 138 11.81 -5.33 0.68
N ASN A 139 13.09 -5.69 0.55
CA ASN A 139 13.65 -6.93 1.10
C ASN A 139 14.66 -6.66 2.23
N GLU A 140 15.03 -5.40 2.41
CA GLU A 140 16.03 -4.96 3.38
C GLU A 140 15.35 -4.18 4.51
N ALA A 141 15.99 -4.15 5.68
CA ALA A 141 15.49 -3.42 6.84
C ALA A 141 15.51 -1.89 6.63
N VAL A 142 16.46 -1.39 5.82
CA VAL A 142 16.57 0.03 5.49
C VAL A 142 16.53 0.18 3.98
N PHE A 143 15.67 1.06 3.50
CA PHE A 143 15.57 1.42 2.08
C PHE A 143 15.75 2.92 1.93
N GLU A 144 16.65 3.34 1.04
CA GLU A 144 16.96 4.75 0.78
C GLU A 144 16.92 5.04 -0.73
N THR A 145 16.29 6.14 -1.11
CA THR A 145 16.24 6.60 -2.50
C THR A 145 15.99 8.10 -2.60
N VAL A 146 16.33 8.68 -3.75
CA VAL A 146 15.93 10.05 -4.10
C VAL A 146 14.65 10.02 -4.92
N ILE A 147 13.70 10.89 -4.59
CA ILE A 147 12.44 11.11 -5.30
C ILE A 147 12.47 12.51 -5.89
N THR A 148 12.28 12.63 -7.20
CA THR A 148 12.19 13.93 -7.88
C THR A 148 10.75 14.16 -8.33
N VAL A 149 10.23 15.33 -8.01
CA VAL A 149 8.87 15.77 -8.34
C VAL A 149 8.90 17.16 -8.93
N THR A 150 7.83 17.55 -9.60
CA THR A 150 7.66 18.92 -10.09
C THR A 150 7.27 19.88 -8.95
N ASN A 151 7.48 21.17 -9.15
CA ASN A 151 7.16 22.20 -8.15
C ASN A 151 5.65 22.31 -7.86
N ASP A 152 4.79 21.91 -8.80
CA ASP A 152 3.33 21.88 -8.64
C ASP A 152 2.81 20.62 -7.93
N THR A 153 3.69 19.67 -7.60
CA THR A 153 3.30 18.50 -6.78
C THR A 153 3.04 18.95 -5.34
N GLU A 154 1.78 18.90 -4.91
CA GLU A 154 1.33 19.38 -3.59
C GLU A 154 1.65 18.40 -2.43
N GLY A 155 1.93 17.14 -2.75
CA GLY A 155 2.19 16.13 -1.75
C GLY A 155 2.49 14.76 -2.32
N LEU A 156 2.85 13.84 -1.44
CA LEU A 156 3.12 12.44 -1.75
C LEU A 156 2.46 11.54 -0.71
N VAL A 157 1.96 10.39 -1.15
CA VAL A 157 1.50 9.31 -0.28
C VAL A 157 2.29 8.04 -0.56
N ALA A 158 2.80 7.45 0.51
CA ALA A 158 3.39 6.12 0.52
C ALA A 158 2.36 5.10 1.03
N ALA A 159 2.17 4.02 0.29
CA ALA A 159 1.44 2.83 0.73
C ALA A 159 2.39 1.64 0.70
N LEU A 160 2.61 1.05 1.87
CA LEU A 160 3.44 -0.14 2.04
C LEU A 160 2.56 -1.35 2.30
N TRP A 161 2.58 -2.28 1.35
CA TRP A 161 1.78 -3.49 1.33
C TRP A 161 2.60 -4.70 1.77
N PHE A 162 2.07 -5.50 2.69
CA PHE A 162 2.70 -6.77 3.06
C PHE A 162 2.21 -7.87 2.11
N LEU A 163 3.14 -8.54 1.42
CA LEU A 163 2.79 -9.48 0.34
C LEU A 163 2.10 -10.76 0.82
N ASP A 164 2.20 -11.06 2.12
CA ASP A 164 1.54 -12.20 2.75
C ASP A 164 0.06 -11.94 3.08
N GLY A 165 -0.40 -10.69 2.98
CA GLY A 165 -1.77 -10.27 3.30
C GLY A 165 -2.14 -10.41 4.78
N SER A 166 -1.18 -10.62 5.69
CA SER A 166 -1.45 -10.83 7.11
C SER A 166 -1.86 -9.54 7.83
N ARG A 167 -1.53 -8.38 7.24
CA ARG A 167 -1.67 -7.06 7.84
C ARG A 167 -2.20 -6.04 6.84
N ASN A 168 -2.91 -5.04 7.35
CA ASN A 168 -3.31 -3.88 6.57
C ASN A 168 -2.08 -3.10 6.08
N PRO A 169 -2.16 -2.44 4.92
CA PRO A 169 -1.06 -1.61 4.44
C PRO A 169 -0.81 -0.44 5.39
N ILE A 170 0.46 -0.05 5.50
CA ILE A 170 0.84 1.15 6.24
C ILE A 170 0.84 2.31 5.25
N ILE A 171 0.07 3.35 5.56
CA ILE A 171 -0.06 4.54 4.72
C ILE A 171 0.55 5.73 5.45
N LYS A 172 1.39 6.48 4.74
CA LYS A 172 1.99 7.72 5.22
C LYS A 172 1.98 8.75 4.12
N ASP A 173 1.51 9.95 4.42
CA ASP A 173 1.54 11.06 3.46
C ASP A 173 2.36 12.26 3.97
N TRP A 174 2.72 13.13 3.03
CA TRP A 174 3.40 14.40 3.23
C TRP A 174 2.80 15.44 2.29
N ARG A 175 2.52 16.64 2.82
CA ARG A 175 2.05 17.80 2.06
C ARG A 175 3.08 18.91 2.14
N PHE A 176 3.28 19.62 1.03
CA PHE A 176 4.28 20.68 0.88
C PHE A 176 3.62 22.03 0.56
#